data_AF-A0A538DIN4-F1
#
_entry.id   AF-A0A538DIN4-F1
#
_cell.length_a   1.000
_cell.length_b   1.000
_cell.length_c   1.000
_cell.angle_alpha   90.00
_cell.angle_beta   90.00
_cell.angle_gamma   90.00
#
_symmetry.space_group_name_H-M   'P 1'
#
loop_
_entity.id
_entity.type
_entity.pdbx_description
1 polymer ?
#
loop_
_entity_poly.entity_id
_entity_poly.type
_entity_poly.pdbx_seq_one_letter_code
_entity_poly.pdbx_strand_id
1 'polypeptide(L)' 'MPDTIRVACVQMTSRDDKAANLDKAARLVAQAAATGADVVVLPEKWNAIGDAAVYHATAETLEVGESVAAMS' A
#
# COMPACT_ATOMS: atom_id res chain seq x y z
N MET A 1 -0.12 6.77 -26.96
CA MET A 1 -0.28 6.07 -25.67
C MET A 1 -0.56 4.62 -26.01
N PRO A 2 -0.06 3.62 -25.25
CA PRO A 2 -0.53 2.26 -25.45
C PRO A 2 -2.05 2.24 -25.26
N ASP A 3 -2.77 1.51 -26.11
CA ASP A 3 -4.24 1.37 -26.03
C ASP A 3 -4.69 0.46 -24.87
N THR A 4 -3.75 0.03 -24.01
CA THR A 4 -3.99 -0.88 -22.89
C THR A 4 -3.14 -0.46 -21.70
N ILE A 5 -3.76 -0.43 -20.52
CA ILE A 5 -3.11 -0.21 -19.22
C ILE A 5 -3.11 -1.55 -18.48
N ARG A 6 -1.94 -2.01 -18.02
CA ARG A 6 -1.83 -3.20 -17.17
C ARG A 6 -1.94 -2.79 -15.70
N VAL A 7 -3.00 -3.24 -15.06
CA VAL A 7 -3.24 -3.00 -13.63
C VAL A 7 -2.94 -4.28 -12.84
N ALA A 8 -2.17 -4.16 -11.76
CA ALA A 8 -1.94 -5.24 -10.82
C ALA A 8 -2.68 -4.97 -9.50
N CYS A 9 -3.56 -5.91 -9.12
CA CYS A 9 -4.28 -5.87 -7.85
C CYS A 9 -3.48 -6.63 -6.80
N VAL A 10 -2.88 -5.92 -5.84
CA VAL A 10 -2.20 -6.55 -4.71
C VAL A 10 -3.23 -7.03 -3.71
N GLN A 11 -3.13 -8.31 -3.32
CA GLN A 11 -3.92 -8.87 -2.23
C GLN A 11 -3.03 -9.11 -1.01
N MET A 12 -3.34 -8.44 0.09
CA MET A 12 -2.70 -8.68 1.38
C MET A 12 -3.69 -8.56 2.52
N THR A 13 -3.44 -9.33 3.59
CA THR A 13 -4.08 -9.12 4.88
C THR A 13 -3.26 -8.11 5.67
N SER A 14 -3.79 -6.91 5.90
CA SER A 14 -3.24 -5.93 6.84
C SER A 14 -3.70 -6.23 8.27
N ARG A 15 -2.91 -5.76 9.25
CA ARG A 15 -3.17 -5.83 10.69
C ARG A 15 -2.86 -4.47 11.34
N ASP A 16 -2.75 -4.43 12.66
CA ASP A 16 -2.45 -3.22 13.45
C ASP A 16 -0.97 -2.82 13.44
N ASP A 17 -0.06 -3.74 13.12
CA ASP A 17 1.37 -3.44 12.92
C ASP A 17 1.62 -2.76 11.56
N LYS A 18 1.69 -1.43 11.59
CA LYS A 18 1.94 -0.60 10.40
C LYS A 18 3.28 -0.91 9.74
N ALA A 19 4.36 -1.06 10.50
CA ALA A 19 5.69 -1.31 9.93
C ALA A 19 5.72 -2.64 9.17
N ALA A 20 5.14 -3.69 9.76
CA ALA A 20 5.01 -5.00 9.09
C ALA A 20 4.12 -4.94 7.84
N ASN A 21 3.04 -4.15 7.87
CA ASN A 21 2.20 -3.93 6.71
C ASN A 21 2.94 -3.20 5.58
N LEU A 22 3.70 -2.13 5.89
CA LEU A 22 4.46 -1.37 4.90
C LEU A 22 5.53 -2.24 4.23
N ASP A 23 6.27 -3.05 4.99
CA ASP A 23 7.25 -4.00 4.42
C ASP A 23 6.58 -4.98 3.45
N LYS A 24 5.45 -5.56 3.87
CA LYS A 24 4.71 -6.51 3.04
C LYS A 24 4.16 -5.84 1.78
N ALA A 25 3.59 -4.65 1.90
CA ALA A 25 3.07 -3.87 0.78
C ALA A 25 4.19 -3.55 -0.21
N ALA A 26 5.34 -3.05 0.25
CA ALA A 26 6.48 -2.71 -0.59
C ALA A 26 6.99 -3.92 -1.40
N ARG A 27 7.12 -5.09 -0.76
CA ARG A 27 7.52 -6.33 -1.47
C ARG A 27 6.50 -6.76 -2.53
N LEU A 28 5.20 -6.69 -2.23
CA LEU A 28 4.16 -7.06 -3.18
C LEU A 28 4.03 -6.05 -4.33
N VAL A 29 4.23 -4.75 -4.06
CA VAL A 29 4.26 -3.71 -5.08
C VAL A 29 5.47 -3.88 -6.00
N ALA A 30 6.66 -4.16 -5.45
CA ALA A 30 7.84 -4.45 -6.25
C ALA A 30 7.63 -5.70 -7.14
N GLN A 31 7.01 -6.75 -6.61
CA GLN A 31 6.65 -7.93 -7.39
C GLN A 31 5.65 -7.59 -8.51
N ALA A 32 4.62 -6.79 -8.23
CA ALA A 32 3.63 -6.35 -9.20
C ALA A 32 4.27 -5.50 -10.32
N ALA A 33 5.13 -4.54 -9.97
CA ALA A 33 5.87 -3.72 -10.92
C ALA A 33 6.76 -4.58 -11.84
N ALA A 34 7.42 -5.61 -11.29
CA ALA A 34 8.23 -6.55 -12.09
C ALA A 34 7.44 -7.35 -13.14
N THR A 35 6.10 -7.39 -13.06
CA THR A 35 5.23 -7.98 -14.11
C THR A 35 4.92 -7.02 -15.28
N GLY A 36 5.49 -5.82 -15.26
CA GLY A 36 5.22 -4.76 -16.22
C GLY A 36 3.88 -4.06 -15.99
N ALA A 37 3.43 -3.96 -14.75
CA ALA A 37 2.22 -3.22 -14.41
C ALA A 37 2.45 -1.70 -14.52
N ASP A 38 1.53 -1.00 -15.18
CA ASP A 38 1.51 0.46 -15.26
C ASP A 38 0.89 1.08 -14.00
N VAL A 39 -0.04 0.36 -13.37
CA VAL A 39 -0.72 0.76 -12.14
C VAL A 39 -0.75 -0.41 -11.17
N VAL A 40 -0.37 -0.16 -9.92
CA VAL A 40 -0.52 -1.12 -8.82
C VAL A 40 -1.54 -0.56 -7.83
N VAL A 41 -2.55 -1.37 -7.46
CA VAL A 41 -3.56 -0.98 -6.47
C VAL A 41 -3.44 -1.85 -5.23
N LEU A 42 -3.56 -1.22 -4.06
CA LEU A 42 -3.51 -1.83 -2.74
C LEU A 42 -4.93 -1.91 -2.14
N PRO A 43 -5.20 -2.86 -1.22
CA PRO A 43 -6.47 -2.91 -0.50
C PRO A 43 -6.73 -1.66 0.35
N GLU A 44 -8.00 -1.39 0.67
CA GLU A 44 -8.34 -0.35 1.66
C GLU A 44 -7.63 -0.63 3.00
N LYS A 45 -7.09 0.42 3.66
CA LYS A 45 -6.40 0.31 4.96
C LYS A 45 -5.24 -0.70 4.93
N TRP A 46 -4.52 -0.73 3.83
CA TRP A 46 -3.33 -1.56 3.64
C TRP A 46 -2.22 -1.21 4.64
N ASN A 47 -2.12 0.05 5.05
CA ASN A 47 -1.10 0.53 5.98
C ASN A 47 -1.40 0.14 7.43
N ALA A 48 -2.66 0.18 7.87
CA ALA A 48 -3.08 -0.35 9.17
C ALA A 48 -4.61 -0.55 9.25
N ILE A 49 -5.04 -1.69 9.82
CA ILE A 49 -6.46 -1.95 10.10
C ILE A 49 -6.65 -2.44 11.54
N GLY A 50 -7.62 -1.85 12.23
CA GLY A 50 -7.89 -2.12 13.64
C GLY A 50 -9.13 -1.40 14.16
N ASP A 51 -9.12 -1.05 15.44
CA ASP A 51 -10.17 -0.23 16.06
C ASP A 51 -9.91 1.27 15.87
N ALA A 52 -10.74 2.11 16.49
CA ALA A 52 -10.60 3.56 16.41
C ALA A 52 -9.26 4.06 16.96
N ALA A 53 -8.70 3.43 18.00
CA ALA A 53 -7.44 3.83 18.57
C ALA A 53 -6.28 3.57 17.59
N VAL A 54 -6.31 2.41 16.91
CA VAL A 54 -5.37 2.11 15.82
C VAL A 54 -5.48 3.16 14.71
N TYR A 55 -6.69 3.45 14.22
CA TYR A 55 -6.87 4.44 13.15
C TYR A 55 -6.36 5.84 13.51
N HIS A 56 -6.60 6.30 14.75
CA HIS A 56 -6.09 7.58 15.21
C HIS A 56 -4.56 7.58 15.35
N ALA A 57 -3.98 6.51 15.89
CA ALA A 57 -2.54 6.38 16.07
C ALA A 57 -1.78 6.26 14.73
N THR A 58 -2.40 5.69 13.70
CA THR A 58 -1.78 5.48 12.39
C THR A 58 -2.19 6.51 11.34
N ALA A 59 -2.95 7.54 11.71
CA ALA A 59 -3.33 8.61 10.81
C ALA A 59 -2.09 9.43 10.40
N GLU A 60 -2.05 9.85 9.15
CA GLU A 60 -0.91 10.57 8.58
C GLU A 60 -1.37 11.75 7.74
N THR A 61 -0.48 12.75 7.59
CA THR A 61 -0.67 13.77 6.57
C THR A 61 -0.23 13.24 5.20
N LEU A 62 -0.71 13.84 4.13
CA LEU A 62 -0.39 13.38 2.77
C LEU A 62 0.98 13.85 2.29
N GLU A 63 1.53 14.89 2.92
CA GLU A 63 2.80 15.52 2.50
C GLU A 63 4.03 14.75 3.00
N VAL A 64 3.95 14.18 4.21
CA VAL A 64 5.10 13.56 4.89
C VAL A 64 4.77 12.22 5.57
N GLY A 65 3.59 11.65 5.28
CA GLY A 65 3.17 10.36 5.84
C GLY A 65 4.11 9.22 5.43
N GLU A 66 4.41 8.33 6.36
CA GLU A 66 5.25 7.15 6.14
C GLU A 66 4.69 6.25 5.04
N SER A 67 3.35 6.10 4.96
CA SER A 67 2.70 5.30 3.92
C SER A 67 2.88 5.93 2.53
N VAL A 68 2.91 7.26 2.44
CA VAL A 68 3.15 7.99 1.19
C VAL A 68 4.62 7.86 0.80
N ALA A 69 5.53 8.07 1.75
CA ALA A 69 6.96 7.93 1.54
C ALA A 69 7.36 6.50 1.11
N ALA A 70 6.70 5.47 1.67
CA ALA A 70 6.96 4.08 1.31
C ALA A 70 6.55 3.72 -0.14
N MET A 71 5.64 4.51 -0.75
CA MET A 71 5.08 4.24 -2.08
C MET A 71 5.49 5.30 -3.14
N SER A 72 6.45 6.17 -2.80
CA SER A 72 7.03 7.18 -3.72
C SER A 72 8.21 6.62 -4.50
#